data_AF-A0A5C9T3D4-F1
#
_entry.id   AF-A0A5C9T3D4-F1
#
_cell.length_a   1.000
_cell.length_b   1.000
_cell.length_c   1.000
_cell.angle_alpha   90.00
_cell.angle_beta   90.00
_cell.angle_gamma   90.00
#
_symmetry.space_group_name_H-M   'P 1'
#
loop_
_entity.id
_entity.type
_entity.pdbx_description
1 polymer ?
#
loop_
_entity_poly.entity_id
_entity_poly.type
_entity_poly.pdbx_seq_one_letter_code
_entity_poly.pdbx_strand_id
1 'polypeptide(L)'
;MAKLGDDLEKIVESIERSISPFSSIRQNVMLPVLNSPTGRTRQCDVIIESGPEFRRNLTIVEVQDRKSQVNIATFNDWLQKLDDVGANSLICISRQEFPESIKEVARFQGNRVLLVNIKEETPETLPLKFLSFYLSYENVSITDIDVLRCCVDKGSIDLNSLDRQLIHSNENIWSRDKISSMSFVELLSPLIKELHEGSKGIMKGIATFSFENDRRLVLYCCINGEYIRVGLNVTIRYTYDNHLLAMTVSSYEQIEHGTLAWVFEVEHETSNGKIKTKVPVIKHGDSSYKMLDIINSSDFNSHVTITKLEKKPVV
;
A
#
# COMPACT_ATOMS: atom_id res chain seq x y z
N MET A 1 33.41 -20.60 3.83
CA MET A 1 33.46 -19.18 3.42
C MET A 1 33.25 -19.15 1.92
N ALA A 2 32.08 -18.70 1.46
CA ALA A 2 31.82 -18.53 0.03
C ALA A 2 32.56 -17.27 -0.46
N LYS A 3 33.23 -17.33 -1.61
CA LYS A 3 33.95 -16.18 -2.19
C LYS A 3 32.95 -15.10 -2.62
N LEU A 4 33.43 -13.87 -2.82
CA LEU A 4 32.62 -12.70 -3.21
C LEU A 4 31.76 -12.96 -4.48
N GLY A 5 32.24 -13.81 -5.39
CA GLY A 5 31.51 -14.26 -6.58
C GLY A 5 30.31 -15.16 -6.27
N ASP A 6 30.42 -16.04 -5.28
CA ASP A 6 29.41 -17.06 -5.00
C ASP A 6 28.06 -16.47 -4.53
N ASP A 7 28.03 -15.29 -3.88
CA ASP A 7 26.77 -14.67 -3.43
C ASP A 7 26.06 -13.94 -4.57
N LEU A 8 26.81 -13.17 -5.35
CA LEU A 8 26.28 -12.50 -6.54
C LEU A 8 25.80 -13.55 -7.55
N GLU A 9 26.55 -14.63 -7.76
CA GLU A 9 26.14 -15.75 -8.62
C GLU A 9 24.81 -16.36 -8.16
N LYS A 10 24.67 -16.67 -6.87
CA LYS A 10 23.39 -17.20 -6.33
C LYS A 10 22.24 -16.21 -6.47
N ILE A 11 22.49 -14.92 -6.25
CA ILE A 11 21.50 -13.88 -6.45
C ILE A 11 21.10 -13.81 -7.93
N VAL A 12 22.07 -13.87 -8.85
CA VAL A 12 21.80 -13.88 -10.29
C VAL A 12 21.01 -15.11 -10.70
N GLU A 13 21.37 -16.31 -10.23
CA GLU A 13 20.58 -17.52 -10.47
C GLU A 13 19.12 -17.35 -9.99
N SER A 14 18.95 -16.70 -8.84
CA SER A 14 17.62 -16.41 -8.29
C SER A 14 16.86 -15.41 -9.14
N ILE A 15 17.53 -14.38 -9.68
CA ILE A 15 16.97 -13.41 -10.63
C ILE A 15 16.55 -14.12 -11.92
N GLU A 16 17.43 -14.94 -12.50
CA GLU A 16 17.20 -15.70 -13.74
C GLU A 16 15.94 -16.57 -13.64
N ARG A 17 15.72 -17.22 -12.50
CA ARG A 17 14.51 -18.01 -12.23
C ARG A 17 13.25 -17.16 -12.01
N SER A 18 13.38 -15.86 -11.78
CA SER A 18 12.29 -14.96 -11.41
C SER A 18 11.78 -14.10 -12.57
N ILE A 19 12.57 -13.93 -13.62
CA ILE A 19 12.25 -13.10 -14.78
C ILE A 19 11.47 -13.86 -15.86
N SER A 20 10.87 -13.11 -16.79
CA SER A 20 10.24 -13.69 -17.98
C SER A 20 11.30 -14.29 -18.91
N PRO A 21 11.01 -15.41 -19.63
CA PRO A 21 11.93 -15.99 -20.62
C PRO A 21 12.39 -15.02 -21.71
N PHE A 22 11.63 -13.94 -21.92
CA PHE A 22 11.94 -12.89 -22.90
C PHE A 22 12.82 -11.76 -22.33
N SER A 23 13.33 -11.91 -21.10
CA SER A 23 14.22 -10.92 -20.48
C SER A 23 15.66 -11.40 -20.59
N SER A 24 16.59 -10.48 -20.80
CA SER A 24 18.02 -10.78 -20.82
C SER A 24 18.70 -10.23 -19.57
N ILE A 25 19.56 -11.06 -18.99
CA ILE A 25 20.37 -10.71 -17.81
C ILE A 25 21.83 -10.61 -18.23
N ARG A 26 22.50 -9.56 -17.76
CA ARG A 26 23.94 -9.38 -17.95
C ARG A 26 24.56 -8.94 -16.63
N GLN A 27 25.74 -9.46 -16.32
CA GLN A 27 26.45 -9.18 -15.06
C GLN A 27 27.66 -8.27 -15.31
N ASN A 28 28.01 -7.47 -14.32
CA ASN A 28 29.18 -6.59 -14.28
C ASN A 28 29.33 -5.75 -15.56
N VAL A 29 28.28 -5.00 -15.90
CA VAL A 29 28.18 -4.27 -17.17
C VAL A 29 28.51 -2.80 -16.98
N MET A 30 29.31 -2.25 -17.89
CA MET A 30 29.49 -0.80 -18.01
C MET A 30 28.41 -0.22 -18.90
N LEU A 31 27.51 0.60 -18.34
CA LEU A 31 26.51 1.34 -19.11
C LEU A 31 26.98 2.78 -19.35
N PRO A 32 26.72 3.36 -20.53
CA PRO A 32 27.05 4.75 -20.81
C PRO A 32 26.17 5.69 -19.98
N VAL A 33 26.76 6.78 -19.51
CA VAL A 33 26.01 7.89 -18.91
C VAL A 33 25.37 8.70 -20.03
N LEU A 34 24.05 8.81 -20.04
CA LEU A 34 23.25 9.36 -21.15
C LEU A 34 23.73 10.75 -21.62
N ASN A 35 24.08 11.60 -20.66
CA ASN A 35 24.44 13.00 -20.92
C ASN A 35 25.94 13.27 -20.81
N SER A 36 26.79 12.25 -20.98
CA SER A 36 28.24 12.44 -20.81
C SER A 36 28.94 12.88 -22.10
N PRO A 37 29.44 14.12 -22.21
CA PRO A 37 30.18 14.57 -23.38
C PRO A 37 31.54 13.86 -23.55
N THR A 38 32.09 13.33 -22.46
CA THR A 38 33.38 12.61 -22.44
C THR A 38 33.23 11.08 -22.48
N GLY A 39 32.02 10.55 -22.70
CA GLY A 39 31.78 9.10 -22.79
C GLY A 39 31.95 8.33 -21.47
N ARG A 40 31.67 8.96 -20.32
CA ARG A 40 31.69 8.29 -19.01
C ARG A 40 30.72 7.11 -18.98
N THR A 41 31.07 6.12 -18.18
CA THR A 41 30.27 4.92 -17.94
C THR A 41 30.07 4.70 -16.44
N ARG A 42 29.04 3.93 -16.09
CA ARG A 42 28.79 3.41 -14.74
C ARG A 42 28.82 1.90 -14.76
N GLN A 43 29.50 1.28 -13.79
CA GLN A 43 29.42 -0.16 -13.57
C GLN A 43 28.10 -0.48 -12.87
N CYS A 44 27.40 -1.51 -13.35
CA CYS A 44 26.20 -2.07 -12.74
C CYS A 44 26.45 -3.56 -12.47
N ASP A 45 26.09 -4.05 -11.27
CA ASP A 45 26.34 -5.45 -10.89
C ASP A 45 25.53 -6.41 -11.75
N VAL A 46 24.24 -6.13 -11.90
CA VAL A 46 23.36 -6.87 -12.80
C VAL A 46 22.43 -5.90 -13.53
N ILE A 47 22.18 -6.18 -14.80
CA ILE A 47 21.16 -5.50 -15.59
C ILE A 47 20.15 -6.52 -16.10
N ILE A 48 18.88 -6.14 -16.02
CA ILE A 48 17.74 -6.91 -16.52
C ILE A 48 17.07 -6.05 -17.58
N GLU A 49 17.11 -6.50 -18.83
CA GLU A 49 16.34 -5.90 -19.91
C GLU A 49 15.12 -6.76 -20.18
N SER A 50 13.94 -6.16 -20.17
CA SER A 50 12.68 -6.87 -20.39
C SER A 50 11.78 -6.09 -21.35
N GLY A 51 10.88 -6.81 -22.03
CA GLY A 51 9.95 -6.22 -22.98
C GLY A 51 10.47 -6.20 -24.42
N PRO A 52 9.61 -5.84 -25.39
CA PRO A 52 9.95 -5.84 -26.80
C PRO A 52 10.94 -4.73 -27.14
N GLU A 53 11.66 -4.86 -28.26
CA GLU A 53 12.75 -3.96 -28.66
C GLU A 53 12.35 -2.47 -28.71
N PHE A 54 11.12 -2.18 -29.15
CA PHE A 54 10.59 -0.82 -29.24
C PHE A 54 10.16 -0.23 -27.88
N ARG A 55 10.13 -1.03 -26.81
CA ARG A 55 9.77 -0.60 -25.44
C ARG A 55 10.47 -1.49 -24.42
N ARG A 56 11.80 -1.37 -24.35
CA ARG A 56 12.63 -2.06 -23.36
C ARG A 56 12.53 -1.37 -22.01
N ASN A 57 12.29 -2.15 -20.97
CA ASN A 57 12.47 -1.75 -19.59
C ASN A 57 13.83 -2.22 -19.10
N LEU A 58 14.66 -1.29 -18.65
CA LEU A 58 15.96 -1.55 -18.06
C LEU A 58 15.84 -1.47 -16.54
N THR A 59 16.13 -2.57 -15.84
CA THR A 59 16.27 -2.60 -14.39
C THR A 59 17.73 -2.84 -14.02
N ILE A 60 18.28 -2.00 -13.15
CA ILE A 60 19.60 -2.23 -12.56
C ILE A 60 19.44 -2.90 -11.20
N VAL A 61 20.31 -3.85 -10.88
CA VAL A 61 20.37 -4.49 -9.57
C VAL A 61 21.74 -4.25 -8.99
N GLU A 62 21.76 -3.76 -7.75
CA GLU A 62 22.97 -3.46 -6.99
C GLU A 62 22.97 -4.32 -5.73
N VAL A 63 24.11 -4.95 -5.45
CA VAL A 63 24.22 -5.93 -4.36
C VAL A 63 25.24 -5.44 -3.31
N GLN A 64 24.78 -5.28 -2.08
CA GLN A 64 25.65 -4.99 -0.95
C GLN A 64 26.16 -6.27 -0.29
N ASP A 65 27.47 -6.40 -0.16
CA ASP A 65 28.13 -7.52 0.52
C ASP A 65 27.94 -7.53 2.06
N ARG A 66 28.12 -8.73 2.60
CA ARG A 66 27.60 -9.36 3.82
C ARG A 66 27.91 -8.71 5.16
N LYS A 67 28.86 -7.78 5.25
CA LYS A 67 29.38 -7.32 6.56
C LYS A 67 28.97 -5.91 6.97
N SER A 68 28.44 -5.12 6.06
CA SER A 68 28.09 -3.73 6.36
C SER A 68 26.68 -3.41 5.89
N GLN A 69 25.95 -2.69 6.73
CA GLN A 69 24.72 -2.04 6.29
C GLN A 69 25.04 -1.08 5.14
N VAL A 70 24.12 -0.99 4.17
CA VAL A 70 24.16 0.05 3.15
C VAL A 70 24.04 1.38 3.87
N ASN A 71 24.99 2.28 3.65
CA ASN A 71 24.90 3.65 4.15
C ASN A 71 24.17 4.53 3.13
N ILE A 72 23.66 5.68 3.58
CA ILE A 72 22.87 6.57 2.75
C ILE A 72 23.65 7.12 1.53
N ALA A 73 24.96 7.31 1.64
CA ALA A 73 25.78 7.82 0.54
C ALA A 73 25.90 6.77 -0.58
N THR A 74 26.10 5.51 -0.24
CA THR A 74 26.09 4.38 -1.19
C THR A 74 24.74 4.27 -1.89
N PHE A 75 23.64 4.37 -1.14
CA PHE A 75 22.30 4.32 -1.72
C PHE A 75 22.02 5.50 -2.66
N ASN A 76 22.43 6.72 -2.28
CA ASN A 76 22.29 7.90 -3.14
C ASN A 76 23.13 7.78 -4.42
N ASP A 77 24.31 7.16 -4.37
CA ASP A 77 25.10 6.86 -5.58
C ASP A 77 24.37 5.88 -6.50
N TRP A 78 23.70 4.85 -5.96
CA TRP A 78 22.87 3.95 -6.76
C TRP A 78 21.65 4.65 -7.37
N LEU A 79 21.01 5.58 -6.66
CA LEU A 79 19.93 6.41 -7.22
C LEU A 79 20.45 7.31 -8.34
N GLN A 80 21.61 7.95 -8.15
CA GLN A 80 22.24 8.74 -9.20
C GLN A 80 22.61 7.86 -10.40
N LYS A 81 23.08 6.63 -10.16
CA LYS A 81 23.39 5.64 -11.19
C LYS A 81 22.15 5.29 -12.02
N LEU A 82 21.00 5.06 -11.37
CA LEU A 82 19.71 4.80 -12.01
C LEU A 82 19.37 5.90 -13.03
N ASP A 83 19.49 7.17 -12.63
CA ASP A 83 19.21 8.33 -13.50
C ASP A 83 20.27 8.52 -14.58
N ASP A 84 21.55 8.38 -14.24
CA ASP A 84 22.70 8.55 -15.15
C ASP A 84 22.61 7.61 -16.37
N VAL A 85 22.18 6.36 -16.15
CA VAL A 85 22.09 5.33 -17.21
C VAL A 85 20.68 5.22 -17.82
N GLY A 86 19.72 6.01 -17.34
CA GLY A 86 18.34 6.01 -17.82
C GLY A 86 17.57 4.73 -17.54
N ALA A 87 17.88 4.02 -16.46
CA ALA A 87 17.17 2.82 -16.09
C ALA A 87 15.79 3.15 -15.48
N ASN A 88 14.82 2.25 -15.69
CA ASN A 88 13.44 2.41 -15.23
C ASN A 88 13.30 2.09 -13.74
N SER A 89 14.04 1.10 -13.27
CA SER A 89 13.96 0.58 -11.90
C SER A 89 15.34 0.20 -11.35
N LEU A 90 15.46 0.30 -10.03
CA LEU A 90 16.61 -0.11 -9.23
C LEU A 90 16.15 -1.14 -8.19
N ILE A 91 16.85 -2.26 -8.12
CA ILE A 91 16.68 -3.25 -7.06
C ILE A 91 17.95 -3.28 -6.23
N CYS A 92 17.82 -2.98 -4.94
CA CYS A 92 18.93 -3.00 -4.00
C CYS A 92 18.83 -4.27 -3.16
N ILE A 93 19.84 -5.14 -3.22
CA ILE A 93 19.86 -6.40 -2.48
C ILE A 93 20.91 -6.31 -1.37
N SER A 94 20.52 -6.66 -0.15
CA SER A 94 21.40 -6.68 1.01
C SER A 94 21.11 -7.90 1.90
N ARG A 95 22.14 -8.37 2.61
CA ARG A 95 22.00 -9.35 3.71
C ARG A 95 21.76 -8.68 5.07
N GLN A 96 22.07 -7.38 5.14
CA GLN A 96 21.87 -6.55 6.34
C GLN A 96 20.61 -5.71 6.16
N GLU A 97 19.92 -5.44 7.26
CA GLU A 97 18.76 -4.57 7.24
C GLU A 97 19.12 -3.16 6.74
N PHE A 98 18.30 -2.62 5.85
CA PHE A 98 18.41 -1.25 5.40
C PHE A 98 18.03 -0.28 6.54
N PRO A 99 18.86 0.73 6.84
CA PRO A 99 18.50 1.78 7.79
C PRO A 99 17.20 2.52 7.38
N GLU A 100 16.47 3.06 8.36
CA GLU A 100 15.21 3.75 8.11
C GLU A 100 15.37 4.95 7.16
N SER A 101 16.52 5.65 7.22
CA SER A 101 16.85 6.73 6.29
C SER A 101 16.88 6.28 4.82
N ILE A 102 17.27 5.04 4.55
CA ILE A 102 17.23 4.47 3.19
C ILE A 102 15.80 4.05 2.84
N LYS A 103 15.08 3.40 3.77
CA LYS A 103 13.68 3.00 3.56
C LYS A 103 12.80 4.20 3.24
N GLU A 104 12.98 5.31 3.96
CA GLU A 104 12.27 6.57 3.74
C GLU A 104 12.52 7.12 2.32
N VAL A 105 13.78 7.24 1.90
CA VAL A 105 14.11 7.73 0.55
C VAL A 105 13.60 6.77 -0.54
N ALA A 106 13.69 5.45 -0.33
CA ALA A 106 13.15 4.48 -1.26
C ALA A 106 11.62 4.59 -1.41
N ARG A 107 10.88 4.84 -0.32
CA ARG A 107 9.42 5.09 -0.37
C ARG A 107 9.09 6.30 -1.23
N PHE A 108 9.87 7.38 -1.16
CA PHE A 108 9.70 8.56 -2.02
C PHE A 108 9.94 8.26 -3.51
N GLN A 109 10.83 7.32 -3.83
CA GLN A 109 11.06 6.88 -5.22
C GLN A 109 9.93 5.96 -5.75
N GLY A 110 9.08 5.44 -4.85
CA GLY A 110 7.94 4.60 -5.21
C GLY A 110 8.36 3.31 -5.93
N ASN A 111 7.68 3.01 -7.04
CA ASN A 111 7.92 1.78 -7.83
C ASN A 111 9.24 1.76 -8.63
N ARG A 112 10.01 2.85 -8.58
CA ARG A 112 11.34 2.87 -9.20
C ARG A 112 12.36 2.10 -8.36
N VAL A 113 12.12 1.91 -7.07
CA VAL A 113 13.10 1.29 -6.16
C VAL A 113 12.46 0.15 -5.37
N LEU A 114 13.15 -0.99 -5.33
CA LEU A 114 12.82 -2.11 -4.45
C LEU A 114 14.04 -2.46 -3.59
N LEU A 115 13.85 -2.44 -2.27
CA LEU A 115 14.81 -2.91 -1.30
C LEU A 115 14.52 -4.38 -0.97
N VAL A 116 15.52 -5.24 -1.11
CA VAL A 116 15.43 -6.68 -0.90
C VAL A 116 16.42 -7.06 0.19
N ASN A 117 15.91 -7.48 1.34
CA ASN A 117 16.72 -7.96 2.45
C ASN A 117 16.66 -9.49 2.54
N ILE A 118 17.78 -10.17 2.34
CA ILE A 118 17.87 -11.63 2.44
C ILE A 118 18.43 -11.98 3.82
N LYS A 119 17.54 -12.19 4.80
CA LYS A 119 17.94 -12.50 6.19
C LYS A 119 18.38 -13.95 6.37
N GLU A 120 17.74 -14.84 5.63
CA GLU A 120 17.98 -16.29 5.69
C GLU A 120 18.85 -16.75 4.51
N GLU A 121 18.68 -18.00 4.07
CA GLU A 121 19.31 -18.53 2.87
C GLU A 121 18.88 -17.78 1.60
N THR A 122 19.70 -17.85 0.54
CA THR A 122 19.32 -17.23 -0.74
C THR A 122 18.04 -17.91 -1.25
N PRO A 123 16.96 -17.16 -1.50
CA PRO A 123 15.71 -17.71 -1.99
C PRO A 123 15.89 -18.27 -3.40
N GLU A 124 15.12 -19.30 -3.77
CA GLU A 124 15.15 -19.81 -5.16
C GLU A 124 14.75 -18.75 -6.19
N THR A 125 13.88 -17.82 -5.80
CA THR A 125 13.33 -16.77 -6.66
C THR A 125 13.17 -15.46 -5.88
N LEU A 126 13.57 -14.35 -6.50
CA LEU A 126 13.33 -12.99 -6.03
C LEU A 126 11.90 -12.50 -6.36
N PRO A 127 11.36 -11.53 -5.59
CA PRO A 127 10.00 -11.05 -5.73
C PRO A 127 9.91 -9.98 -6.84
N LEU A 128 10.53 -10.21 -8.00
CA LEU A 128 10.67 -9.20 -9.05
C LEU A 128 9.30 -8.76 -9.63
N LYS A 129 8.30 -9.64 -9.58
CA LYS A 129 6.91 -9.33 -9.99
C LYS A 129 6.21 -8.32 -9.07
N PHE A 130 6.80 -8.02 -7.92
CA PHE A 130 6.22 -7.15 -6.89
C PHE A 130 6.78 -5.72 -6.89
N LEU A 131 7.56 -5.33 -7.91
CA LEU A 131 7.91 -3.92 -8.16
C LEU A 131 6.67 -3.00 -8.28
N SER A 132 5.48 -3.58 -8.53
CA SER A 132 4.19 -2.87 -8.60
C SER A 132 3.19 -3.41 -7.55
N PHE A 133 3.66 -3.62 -6.32
CA PHE A 133 2.85 -4.06 -5.20
C PHE A 133 2.50 -2.90 -4.27
N TYR A 134 1.20 -2.71 -3.99
CA TYR A 134 0.70 -1.55 -3.26
C TYR A 134 -0.25 -1.92 -2.13
N LEU A 135 -0.15 -1.16 -1.05
CA LEU A 135 -1.13 -1.09 0.00
C LEU A 135 -2.06 0.09 -0.24
N SER A 136 -3.37 -0.16 -0.30
CA SER A 136 -4.38 0.89 -0.32
C SER A 136 -4.86 1.12 1.10
N TYR A 137 -4.59 2.30 1.63
CA TYR A 137 -5.12 2.78 2.89
C TYR A 137 -6.21 3.80 2.59
N GLU A 138 -7.41 3.58 3.12
CA GLU A 138 -8.52 4.50 2.93
C GLU A 138 -9.33 4.58 4.23
N ASN A 139 -9.42 5.77 4.79
CA ASN A 139 -10.14 6.02 6.02
C ASN A 139 -10.99 7.30 5.95
N VAL A 140 -12.14 7.26 6.61
CA VAL A 140 -13.01 8.41 6.83
C VAL A 140 -13.16 8.62 8.33
N SER A 141 -12.86 9.84 8.80
CA SER A 141 -13.06 10.25 10.18
C SER A 141 -14.04 11.43 10.21
N ILE A 142 -15.17 11.28 10.90
CA ILE A 142 -16.09 12.39 11.17
C ILE A 142 -15.53 13.17 12.36
N THR A 143 -15.10 14.40 12.13
CA THR A 143 -14.48 15.25 13.16
C THR A 143 -15.51 16.08 13.92
N ASP A 144 -16.63 16.43 13.27
CA ASP A 144 -17.70 17.21 13.90
C ASP A 144 -19.03 17.02 13.15
N ILE A 145 -20.14 17.29 13.84
CA ILE A 145 -21.50 17.28 13.27
C ILE A 145 -22.09 18.68 13.46
N ASP A 146 -22.08 19.49 12.38
CA ASP A 146 -22.59 20.87 12.42
C ASP A 146 -24.14 20.90 12.49
N VAL A 147 -24.81 19.96 11.79
CA VAL A 147 -26.28 19.86 11.76
C VAL A 147 -26.67 18.38 11.76
N LEU A 148 -27.65 18.02 12.59
CA LEU A 148 -28.33 16.73 12.55
C LEU A 148 -29.84 16.94 12.73
N ARG A 149 -30.62 16.54 11.74
CA ARG A 149 -32.08 16.59 11.77
C ARG A 149 -32.63 15.25 11.35
N CYS A 150 -33.52 14.69 12.16
CA CYS A 150 -34.24 13.47 11.86
C CYS A 150 -35.73 13.80 11.65
N CYS A 151 -36.35 13.19 10.65
CA CYS A 151 -37.79 13.20 10.45
C CYS A 151 -38.32 11.76 10.50
N VAL A 152 -39.49 11.54 11.08
CA VAL A 152 -40.12 10.20 11.13
C VAL A 152 -41.44 10.22 10.36
N ASP A 153 -41.85 9.05 9.85
CA ASP A 153 -43.15 8.91 9.19
C ASP A 153 -44.28 9.24 10.19
N LYS A 154 -45.32 9.96 9.73
CA LYS A 154 -46.47 10.34 10.56
C LYS A 154 -47.12 9.07 11.17
N GLY A 155 -47.19 9.01 12.50
CA GLY A 155 -47.75 7.88 13.25
C GLY A 155 -46.70 6.91 13.82
N SER A 156 -45.42 7.11 13.52
CA SER A 156 -44.30 6.47 14.24
C SER A 156 -44.23 7.03 15.65
N ILE A 157 -44.07 6.17 16.65
CA ILE A 157 -44.05 6.55 18.07
C ILE A 157 -42.83 7.45 18.35
N ASP A 158 -43.12 8.61 18.95
CA ASP A 158 -42.26 9.53 19.69
C ASP A 158 -41.05 10.19 18.98
N LEU A 159 -41.30 11.30 18.28
CA LEU A 159 -40.24 12.27 17.89
C LEU A 159 -39.53 12.88 19.10
N ASN A 160 -40.19 12.98 20.27
CA ASN A 160 -39.62 13.65 21.43
C ASN A 160 -38.48 12.86 22.08
N SER A 161 -38.41 11.53 21.86
CA SER A 161 -37.29 10.72 22.33
C SER A 161 -36.03 10.86 21.47
N LEU A 162 -36.19 11.18 20.18
CA LEU A 162 -35.08 11.48 19.26
C LEU A 162 -34.49 12.88 19.52
N ASP A 163 -35.35 13.88 19.73
CA ASP A 163 -34.93 15.28 19.92
C ASP A 163 -34.13 15.54 21.21
N ARG A 164 -34.10 14.58 22.15
CA ARG A 164 -33.43 14.72 23.46
C ARG A 164 -32.22 13.82 23.66
N GLN A 165 -31.93 12.91 22.73
CA GLN A 165 -30.77 12.03 22.84
C GLN A 165 -29.55 12.68 22.17
N LEU A 166 -28.47 12.78 22.95
CA LEU A 166 -27.17 13.14 22.42
C LEU A 166 -26.63 11.91 21.67
N ILE A 167 -26.71 11.92 20.33
CA ILE A 167 -26.22 10.82 19.51
C ILE A 167 -24.71 10.99 19.32
N HIS A 168 -23.93 10.03 19.78
CA HIS A 168 -22.49 10.00 19.51
C HIS A 168 -22.21 9.31 18.17
N SER A 169 -21.19 9.78 17.45
CA SER A 169 -20.87 9.29 16.09
C SER A 169 -20.46 7.81 16.03
N ASN A 170 -20.03 7.24 17.15
CA ASN A 170 -19.61 5.84 17.31
C ASN A 170 -20.72 4.91 17.81
N GLU A 171 -21.93 5.42 18.09
CA GLU A 171 -23.04 4.59 18.54
C GLU A 171 -23.63 3.77 17.39
N ASN A 172 -23.71 2.46 17.60
CA ASN A 172 -24.29 1.51 16.64
C ASN A 172 -25.81 1.48 16.76
N ILE A 173 -26.45 2.62 16.49
CA ILE A 173 -27.91 2.78 16.57
C ILE A 173 -28.55 2.84 15.18
N TRP A 174 -27.78 2.97 14.10
CA TRP A 174 -28.32 3.12 12.75
C TRP A 174 -28.47 1.76 12.07
N SER A 175 -29.47 1.58 11.22
CA SER A 175 -29.65 0.33 10.48
C SER A 175 -30.36 0.55 9.16
N ARG A 176 -30.07 -0.28 8.16
CA ARG A 176 -30.78 -0.28 6.87
C ARG A 176 -31.80 -1.42 6.74
N ASP A 177 -31.71 -2.43 7.60
CA ASP A 177 -32.45 -3.70 7.49
C ASP A 177 -33.11 -4.16 8.82
N LYS A 178 -32.89 -3.44 9.93
CA LYS A 178 -33.30 -3.79 11.31
C LYS A 178 -32.61 -5.04 11.88
N ILE A 179 -31.51 -5.49 11.26
CA ILE A 179 -30.73 -6.66 11.67
C ILE A 179 -29.30 -6.24 11.97
N SER A 180 -28.67 -5.54 11.03
CA SER A 180 -27.33 -4.99 11.17
C SER A 180 -27.39 -3.56 11.69
N SER A 181 -26.82 -3.36 12.87
CA SER A 181 -26.59 -2.01 13.41
C SER A 181 -25.22 -1.50 12.96
N MET A 182 -25.15 -0.22 12.65
CA MET A 182 -23.96 0.48 12.20
C MET A 182 -23.84 1.82 12.91
N SER A 183 -22.61 2.30 13.00
CA SER A 183 -22.27 3.63 13.47
C SER A 183 -22.60 4.69 12.42
N PHE A 184 -22.61 5.94 12.86
CA PHE A 184 -22.80 7.07 11.96
C PHE A 184 -21.66 7.21 10.94
N VAL A 185 -20.44 6.85 11.36
CA VAL A 185 -19.27 6.82 10.48
C VAL A 185 -19.44 5.77 9.38
N GLU A 186 -19.86 4.55 9.71
CA GLU A 186 -20.10 3.49 8.73
C GLU A 186 -21.21 3.85 7.75
N LEU A 187 -22.25 4.54 8.22
CA LEU A 187 -23.36 5.00 7.37
C LEU A 187 -22.90 6.00 6.31
N LEU A 188 -22.06 6.98 6.68
CA LEU A 188 -21.66 8.09 5.82
C LEU A 188 -20.36 7.86 5.05
N SER A 189 -19.50 6.93 5.51
CA SER A 189 -18.19 6.68 4.89
C SER A 189 -18.27 6.39 3.40
N PRO A 190 -19.17 5.51 2.89
CA PRO A 190 -19.27 5.26 1.45
C PRO A 190 -19.59 6.53 0.64
N LEU A 191 -20.45 7.39 1.17
CA LEU A 191 -20.86 8.62 0.50
C LEU A 191 -19.72 9.66 0.49
N ILE A 192 -18.96 9.75 1.57
CA ILE A 192 -17.77 10.61 1.61
C ILE A 192 -16.71 10.11 0.63
N LYS A 193 -16.52 8.80 0.52
CA LYS A 193 -15.59 8.20 -0.46
C LYS A 193 -15.98 8.53 -1.90
N GLU A 194 -17.28 8.45 -2.23
CA GLU A 194 -17.81 8.84 -3.55
C GLU A 194 -17.55 10.32 -3.89
N LEU A 195 -17.63 11.23 -2.92
CA LEU A 195 -17.30 12.65 -3.14
C LEU A 195 -15.84 12.88 -3.53
N HIS A 196 -14.95 11.94 -3.21
CA HIS A 196 -13.51 12.03 -3.38
C HIS A 196 -12.94 10.89 -4.23
N GLU A 197 -13.73 10.38 -5.17
CA GLU A 197 -13.26 9.33 -6.07
C GLU A 197 -12.01 9.80 -6.83
N GLY A 198 -10.90 9.05 -6.69
CA GLY A 198 -9.62 9.36 -7.31
C GLY A 198 -8.74 10.37 -6.55
N SER A 199 -9.26 11.00 -5.49
CA SER A 199 -8.48 11.89 -4.62
C SER A 199 -7.41 11.13 -3.84
N LYS A 200 -6.21 11.72 -3.70
CA LYS A 200 -5.09 11.16 -2.92
C LYS A 200 -4.65 12.12 -1.83
N GLY A 201 -4.18 11.56 -0.71
CA GLY A 201 -3.75 12.28 0.47
C GLY A 201 -4.88 12.56 1.45
N ILE A 202 -4.63 13.52 2.33
CA ILE A 202 -5.55 13.92 3.40
C ILE A 202 -6.37 15.11 2.93
N MET A 203 -7.69 14.99 2.98
CA MET A 203 -8.65 16.03 2.66
C MET A 203 -9.53 16.33 3.86
N LYS A 204 -9.73 17.61 4.15
CA LYS A 204 -10.71 18.06 5.14
C LYS A 204 -11.86 18.72 4.39
N GLY A 205 -13.08 18.37 4.77
CA GLY A 205 -14.26 18.85 4.07
C GLY A 205 -15.46 19.03 4.98
N ILE A 206 -16.45 19.71 4.43
CA ILE A 206 -17.79 19.81 5.00
C ILE A 206 -18.74 19.23 3.95
N ALA A 207 -19.62 18.33 4.34
CA ALA A 207 -20.62 17.74 3.45
C ALA A 207 -21.99 17.73 4.12
N THR A 208 -23.01 17.96 3.30
CA THR A 208 -24.41 17.85 3.72
C THR A 208 -25.06 16.69 2.97
N PHE A 209 -25.61 15.74 3.72
CA PHE A 209 -26.34 14.59 3.19
C PHE A 209 -27.81 14.68 3.62
N SER A 210 -28.72 14.52 2.66
CA SER A 210 -30.16 14.54 2.92
C SER A 210 -30.82 13.28 2.36
N PHE A 211 -31.54 12.59 3.24
CA PHE A 211 -32.25 11.34 3.02
C PHE A 211 -33.75 11.47 3.35
N GLU A 212 -34.25 12.70 3.49
CA GLU A 212 -35.61 12.97 4.00
C GLU A 212 -36.72 12.42 3.07
N ASN A 213 -36.48 12.36 1.75
CA ASN A 213 -37.51 12.06 0.76
C ASN A 213 -37.14 10.93 -0.22
N ASP A 214 -35.96 10.32 -0.09
CA ASP A 214 -35.58 9.22 -0.99
C ASP A 214 -36.19 7.91 -0.48
N ARG A 215 -37.34 7.53 -1.03
CA ARG A 215 -38.04 6.27 -0.68
C ARG A 215 -37.22 5.01 -0.95
N ARG A 216 -36.13 5.10 -1.73
CA ARG A 216 -35.20 3.98 -1.99
C ARG A 216 -34.18 3.81 -0.87
N LEU A 217 -33.93 4.87 -0.09
CA LEU A 217 -32.99 4.85 1.02
C LEU A 217 -33.78 4.68 2.31
N VAL A 218 -33.83 3.44 2.78
CA VAL A 218 -34.48 3.10 4.06
C VAL A 218 -33.43 3.17 5.15
N LEU A 219 -33.63 4.08 6.11
CA LEU A 219 -32.80 4.21 7.30
C LEU A 219 -33.68 4.07 8.55
N TYR A 220 -33.18 3.32 9.51
CA TYR A 220 -33.76 3.11 10.82
C TYR A 220 -32.79 3.59 11.90
N CYS A 221 -33.34 4.11 12.98
CA CYS A 221 -32.63 4.37 14.22
C CYS A 221 -33.19 3.44 15.31
N CYS A 222 -32.33 2.73 16.03
CA CYS A 222 -32.65 1.84 17.12
C CYS A 222 -32.59 2.60 18.43
N ILE A 223 -33.75 2.86 19.03
CA ILE A 223 -33.86 3.57 20.30
C ILE A 223 -34.67 2.69 21.24
N ASN A 224 -34.14 2.44 22.44
CA ASN A 224 -34.78 1.59 23.44
C ASN A 224 -35.17 0.19 22.92
N GLY A 225 -34.44 -0.34 21.94
CA GLY A 225 -34.69 -1.65 21.33
C GLY A 225 -35.74 -1.64 20.21
N GLU A 226 -36.30 -0.49 19.85
CA GLU A 226 -37.25 -0.34 18.75
C GLU A 226 -36.59 0.34 17.54
N TYR A 227 -36.82 -0.20 16.34
CA TYR A 227 -36.35 0.38 15.09
C TYR A 227 -37.38 1.34 14.51
N ILE A 228 -37.05 2.63 14.56
CA ILE A 228 -37.88 3.72 14.07
C ILE A 228 -37.34 4.13 12.69
N ARG A 229 -38.22 4.21 11.69
CA ARG A 229 -37.81 4.69 10.36
C ARG A 229 -37.60 6.20 10.42
N VAL A 230 -36.43 6.63 9.95
CA VAL A 230 -35.99 8.03 10.00
C VAL A 230 -35.53 8.49 8.61
N GLY A 231 -36.01 9.66 8.19
CA GLY A 231 -35.30 10.49 7.22
C GLY A 231 -34.26 11.32 7.96
N LEU A 232 -33.09 11.51 7.33
CA LEU A 232 -31.93 12.12 7.96
C LEU A 232 -31.43 13.29 7.12
N ASN A 233 -31.12 14.40 7.75
CA ASN A 233 -30.43 15.52 7.13
C ASN A 233 -29.28 15.94 8.04
N VAL A 234 -28.07 15.80 7.54
CA VAL A 234 -26.87 15.98 8.33
C VAL A 234 -25.84 16.82 7.58
N THR A 235 -25.24 17.78 8.27
CA THR A 235 -24.02 18.46 7.85
C THR A 235 -22.88 18.05 8.77
N ILE A 236 -21.82 17.51 8.20
CA ILE A 236 -20.66 17.03 8.96
C ILE A 236 -19.37 17.65 8.47
N ARG A 237 -18.41 17.76 9.39
CA ARG A 237 -17.00 17.96 9.07
C ARG A 237 -16.29 16.63 9.12
N TYR A 238 -15.47 16.36 8.12
CA TYR A 238 -14.77 15.10 8.02
C TYR A 238 -13.33 15.29 7.55
N THR A 239 -12.53 14.27 7.85
CA THR A 239 -11.24 14.03 7.24
C THR A 239 -11.36 12.76 6.40
N TYR A 240 -11.04 12.85 5.12
CA TYR A 240 -10.89 11.73 4.21
C TYR A 240 -9.40 11.52 3.94
N ASP A 241 -8.91 10.32 4.16
CA ASP A 241 -7.50 9.99 4.12
C ASP A 241 -7.29 8.78 3.20
N ASN A 242 -6.72 9.02 2.02
CA ASN A 242 -6.55 8.00 0.98
C ASN A 242 -5.11 7.96 0.46
N HIS A 243 -4.45 6.85 0.69
CA HIS A 243 -3.07 6.63 0.28
C HIS A 243 -2.92 5.31 -0.48
N LEU A 244 -2.19 5.38 -1.59
CA LEU A 244 -1.68 4.22 -2.31
C LEU A 244 -0.18 4.12 -2.05
N LEU A 245 0.21 3.19 -1.19
CA LEU A 245 1.57 3.08 -0.67
C LEU A 245 2.31 1.96 -1.39
N ALA A 246 3.45 2.29 -1.98
CA ALA A 246 4.31 1.29 -2.62
C ALA A 246 5.00 0.43 -1.54
N MET A 247 4.92 -0.89 -1.69
CA MET A 247 5.58 -1.85 -0.81
C MET A 247 7.05 -1.99 -1.24
N THR A 248 7.84 -0.93 -1.04
CA THR A 248 9.21 -0.80 -1.54
C THR A 248 10.24 -1.61 -0.77
N VAL A 249 9.87 -2.18 0.38
CA VAL A 249 10.75 -3.00 1.21
C VAL A 249 10.23 -4.42 1.25
N SER A 250 11.09 -5.37 0.91
CA SER A 250 10.83 -6.80 0.97
C SER A 250 11.95 -7.50 1.72
N SER A 251 11.60 -8.53 2.47
CA SER A 251 12.56 -9.37 3.15
C SER A 251 12.24 -10.85 2.94
N TYR A 252 13.27 -11.67 2.77
CA TYR A 252 13.14 -13.12 2.78
C TYR A 252 13.50 -13.62 4.17
N GLU A 253 12.48 -14.02 4.94
CA GLU A 253 12.60 -14.36 6.35
C GLU A 253 11.64 -15.49 6.75
N GLN A 254 11.93 -16.13 7.88
CA GLN A 254 11.07 -17.15 8.47
C GLN A 254 9.94 -16.47 9.26
N ILE A 255 8.67 -16.73 8.89
CA ILE A 255 7.48 -16.20 9.57
C ILE A 255 7.01 -17.10 10.71
N GLU A 256 6.02 -16.65 11.48
CA GLU A 256 5.38 -17.46 12.53
C GLU A 256 4.98 -18.85 11.96
N HIS A 257 5.27 -19.91 12.72
CA HIS A 257 5.21 -21.33 12.31
C HIS A 257 6.37 -21.87 11.46
N GLY A 258 7.46 -21.11 11.31
CA GLY A 258 8.70 -21.64 10.76
C GLY A 258 8.73 -21.72 9.22
N THR A 259 7.76 -21.11 8.54
CA THR A 259 7.69 -21.09 7.07
C THR A 259 8.55 -19.96 6.52
N LEU A 260 9.34 -20.21 5.47
CA LEU A 260 10.06 -19.13 4.75
C LEU A 260 9.12 -18.38 3.81
N ALA A 261 9.12 -17.06 3.88
CA ALA A 261 8.25 -16.21 3.07
C ALA A 261 8.96 -14.93 2.62
N TRP A 262 8.42 -14.33 1.56
CA TRP A 262 8.66 -12.92 1.25
C TRP A 262 7.75 -12.06 2.11
N VAL A 263 8.32 -11.24 2.98
CA VAL A 263 7.60 -10.30 3.82
C VAL A 263 7.80 -8.90 3.25
N PHE A 264 6.74 -8.36 2.67
CA PHE A 264 6.71 -6.96 2.23
C PHE A 264 6.28 -6.08 3.38
N GLU A 265 6.96 -4.95 3.57
CA GLU A 265 6.63 -4.01 4.65
C GLU A 265 6.43 -2.59 4.14
N VAL A 266 5.49 -1.89 4.79
CA VAL A 266 5.32 -0.45 4.65
C VAL A 266 5.03 0.17 6.01
N GLU A 267 5.57 1.37 6.19
CA GLU A 267 5.36 2.20 7.36
C GLU A 267 5.01 3.60 6.85
N HIS A 268 3.89 4.16 7.33
CA HIS A 268 3.34 5.40 6.81
C HIS A 268 2.58 6.17 7.88
N GLU A 269 2.70 7.49 7.87
CA GLU A 269 1.97 8.40 8.77
C GLU A 269 0.62 8.78 8.15
N THR A 270 -0.46 8.54 8.89
CA THR A 270 -1.84 8.87 8.48
C THR A 270 -2.43 9.95 9.38
N SER A 271 -3.61 10.45 9.02
CA SER A 271 -4.38 11.39 9.86
C SER A 271 -4.74 10.86 11.26
N ASN A 272 -4.79 9.54 11.44
CA ASN A 272 -5.14 8.90 12.71
C ASN A 272 -3.91 8.34 13.46
N GLY A 273 -2.72 8.54 12.92
CA GLY A 273 -1.46 8.03 13.46
C GLY A 273 -0.74 7.10 12.49
N LYS A 274 0.22 6.37 13.02
CA LYS A 274 1.14 5.56 12.23
C LYS A 274 0.56 4.21 11.89
N ILE A 275 0.70 3.82 10.62
CA ILE A 275 0.43 2.44 10.19
C ILE A 275 1.75 1.73 9.90
N LYS A 276 1.83 0.49 10.36
CA LYS A 276 2.89 -0.44 9.98
C LYS A 276 2.26 -1.75 9.57
N THR A 277 2.50 -2.12 8.33
CA THR A 277 1.84 -3.26 7.70
C THR A 277 2.89 -4.18 7.11
N LYS A 278 2.76 -5.47 7.42
CA LYS A 278 3.55 -6.54 6.83
C LYS A 278 2.63 -7.50 6.07
N VAL A 279 3.04 -7.84 4.86
CA VAL A 279 2.34 -8.78 3.99
C VAL A 279 3.26 -9.97 3.69
N PRO A 280 3.07 -11.10 4.38
CA PRO A 280 3.78 -12.32 4.06
C PRO A 280 3.22 -12.98 2.80
N VAL A 281 4.11 -13.41 1.92
CA VAL A 281 3.80 -14.02 0.63
C VAL A 281 4.67 -15.25 0.43
N ILE A 282 4.04 -16.39 0.15
CA ILE A 282 4.72 -17.66 -0.13
C ILE A 282 4.54 -18.05 -1.59
N LYS A 283 5.52 -18.76 -2.15
CA LYS A 283 5.41 -19.34 -3.49
C LYS A 283 4.32 -20.41 -3.50
N HIS A 284 3.50 -20.40 -4.54
CA HIS A 284 2.43 -21.37 -4.75
C HIS A 284 2.51 -21.87 -6.20
N GLY A 285 3.21 -22.96 -6.47
CA GLY A 285 3.49 -23.44 -7.82
C GLY A 285 4.58 -22.64 -8.56
N ASP A 286 4.71 -22.85 -9.86
CA ASP A 286 5.86 -22.38 -10.64
C ASP A 286 5.89 -20.86 -10.89
N SER A 287 4.72 -20.21 -10.90
CA SER A 287 4.62 -18.78 -11.25
C SER A 287 3.64 -17.96 -10.42
N SER A 288 2.94 -18.60 -9.47
CA SER A 288 1.98 -17.95 -8.58
C SER A 288 2.51 -17.83 -7.15
N TYR A 289 1.94 -16.85 -6.45
CA TYR A 289 2.23 -16.57 -5.05
C TYR A 289 0.93 -16.56 -4.28
N LYS A 290 0.95 -17.07 -3.05
CA LYS A 290 -0.16 -17.01 -2.11
C LYS A 290 0.16 -15.97 -1.04
N MET A 291 -0.74 -15.02 -0.86
CA MET A 291 -0.71 -14.07 0.24
C MET A 291 -1.22 -14.77 1.51
N LEU A 292 -0.51 -14.57 2.60
CA LEU A 292 -0.92 -15.01 3.93
C LEU A 292 -1.58 -13.83 4.66
N ASP A 293 -2.05 -14.08 5.89
CA ASP A 293 -2.76 -13.07 6.67
C ASP A 293 -1.90 -11.82 6.88
N ILE A 294 -2.52 -10.67 6.67
CA ILE A 294 -1.88 -9.36 6.78
C ILE A 294 -1.59 -9.10 8.26
N ILE A 295 -0.35 -8.77 8.58
CA ILE A 295 0.06 -8.40 9.93
C ILE A 295 0.04 -6.89 9.99
N ASN A 296 -1.04 -6.34 10.57
CA ASN A 296 -1.20 -4.91 10.81
C ASN A 296 -0.90 -4.58 12.26
N SER A 297 0.00 -3.63 12.48
CA SER A 297 0.10 -2.91 13.74
C SER A 297 -0.26 -1.45 13.48
N SER A 298 -1.40 -1.02 13.99
CA SER A 298 -1.87 0.36 13.98
C SER A 298 -2.35 0.73 15.38
N ASP A 299 -2.21 2.00 15.73
CA ASP A 299 -2.70 2.54 17.02
C ASP A 299 -4.22 2.72 17.03
N PHE A 300 -4.91 2.38 15.93
CA PHE A 300 -6.33 2.61 15.69
C PHE A 300 -6.91 1.52 14.78
N ASN A 301 -8.24 1.36 14.81
CA ASN A 301 -8.95 0.47 13.90
C ASN A 301 -8.95 1.08 12.49
N SER A 302 -8.35 0.40 11.52
CA SER A 302 -8.29 0.85 10.12
C SER A 302 -8.66 -0.27 9.15
N HIS A 303 -9.26 0.10 8.03
CA HIS A 303 -9.49 -0.81 6.91
C HIS A 303 -8.34 -0.66 5.91
N VAL A 304 -7.49 -1.68 5.86
CA VAL A 304 -6.35 -1.74 4.95
C VAL A 304 -6.67 -2.76 3.87
N THR A 305 -6.65 -2.35 2.61
CA THR A 305 -6.91 -3.25 1.46
C THR A 305 -5.66 -3.37 0.62
N ILE A 306 -5.33 -4.59 0.18
CA ILE A 306 -4.19 -4.82 -0.71
C ILE A 306 -4.68 -4.87 -2.16
N THR A 307 -4.02 -4.10 -3.02
CA THR A 307 -4.40 -4.02 -4.43
C THR A 307 -3.21 -4.42 -5.30
N LYS A 308 -3.41 -5.41 -6.19
CA LYS A 308 -2.47 -5.71 -7.26
C LYS A 308 -2.80 -4.84 -8.48
N LEU A 309 -1.86 -4.00 -8.91
CA LEU A 309 -2.00 -3.25 -10.16
C LEU A 309 -1.65 -4.16 -11.36
N GLU A 310 -2.56 -5.05 -11.73
CA GLU A 310 -2.52 -5.74 -13.04
C GLU A 310 -3.37 -5.03 -14.12
N LYS A 311 -4.06 -3.94 -13.77
CA LYS A 311 -4.74 -3.12 -14.78
C LYS A 311 -3.70 -2.26 -15.49
N LYS A 312 -3.21 -2.75 -16.63
CA LYS A 312 -2.71 -1.88 -17.70
C LYS A 312 -3.71 -0.72 -17.87
N PRO A 313 -3.28 0.53 -18.08
CA PRO A 313 -4.20 1.57 -18.52
C PRO A 313 -4.95 1.03 -19.74
N VAL A 314 -6.27 1.10 -19.70
CA VAL A 314 -7.09 0.99 -20.90
C VAL A 314 -6.56 2.09 -21.83
N VAL A 315 -6.22 1.67 -23.05
CA VAL A 315 -5.58 2.45 -24.13
C VAL A 315 -6.21 3.83 -24.28
#